data_AF-A0A6V7HJQ3-F1
#
_entry.id   AF-A0A6V7HJQ3-F1
#
_cell.length_a   1.000
_cell.length_b   1.000
_cell.length_c   1.000
_cell.angle_alpha   90.00
_cell.angle_beta   90.00
_cell.angle_gamma   90.00
#
_symmetry.space_group_name_H-M   'P 1'
#
loop_
_entity.id
_entity.type
_entity.pdbx_description
1 polymer ?
#
loop_
_entity_poly.entity_id
_entity_poly.type
_entity_poly.pdbx_seq_one_letter_code
_entity_poly.pdbx_strand_id
1 'polypeptide(L)'
;YLSTQALDTGKDKGLKFNNQTPKPVILPPETTPSTPYPNPIVEIPGFKNKYILSPIVEPTLPQSQPQSEPHSDPKSPIEIPIPNKNTITGNKIQAITQDDVLFKDIGDKGIIILNRPKALNALNLSMVEKIYPILKKWESSKRLVIIEGAGEKAFCAGGDVKSIVNTLKETENKILGETFFRKEYSLNYLIGTCKIPYVAIINGITMGGGVGLSVHGKYRIATEKTLFAMPETAIGLFPDVGGTYFLPRLKGKLGLYLGLTGDRLKGIDVLLAGIATHFVTSEKLPNLKQDLLMTEQSNVAEILNKYQSATWNEEFCLAPYMNKINTYFSSLSVEEIIESLKKDNSEWAKKTLKMLLKASPTSLKVTMFAIQKGSTLNLADCLKMEYRLACAALSKTSDFCEGVRALLIDKDQKPIWNPNSLEEVTDTYVNQQFTKLLEEKELQL
;
A
#
# COMPACT_ATOMS: atom_id res chain seq x y z
N TYR A 1 50.09 -21.33 -35.04
CA TYR A 1 51.16 -22.33 -34.85
C TYR A 1 51.02 -22.87 -33.44
N LEU A 2 50.25 -23.97 -33.27
CA LEU A 2 50.72 -25.36 -33.06
C LEU A 2 51.37 -25.51 -31.66
N SER A 3 51.05 -26.47 -30.78
CA SER A 3 50.46 -27.80 -30.96
C SER A 3 50.14 -28.48 -29.60
N THR A 4 49.01 -29.19 -29.57
CA THR A 4 48.71 -30.52 -28.99
C THR A 4 49.60 -31.20 -27.92
N GLN A 5 48.91 -31.68 -26.86
CA GLN A 5 48.93 -33.02 -26.21
C GLN A 5 50.21 -33.87 -26.19
N ALA A 6 50.56 -34.38 -24.99
CA ALA A 6 50.99 -35.76 -24.79
C ALA A 6 50.70 -36.26 -23.36
N LEU A 7 50.42 -37.55 -23.28
CA LEU A 7 49.91 -38.36 -22.19
C LEU A 7 51.04 -39.02 -21.36
N ASP A 8 50.73 -39.23 -20.08
CA ASP A 8 50.95 -40.44 -19.26
C ASP A 8 52.37 -40.81 -18.75
N THR A 9 52.44 -41.05 -17.43
CA THR A 9 53.11 -42.19 -16.79
C THR A 9 52.79 -42.17 -15.29
N GLY A 10 52.10 -43.22 -14.84
CA GLY A 10 51.59 -43.35 -13.48
C GLY A 10 52.64 -43.49 -12.38
N LYS A 11 52.18 -43.28 -11.15
CA LYS A 11 52.69 -43.94 -9.94
C LYS A 11 51.58 -44.03 -8.89
N ASP A 12 51.23 -45.27 -8.60
CA ASP A 12 50.44 -45.70 -7.45
C ASP A 12 50.94 -45.08 -6.13
N LYS A 13 50.03 -44.43 -5.42
CA LYS A 13 50.03 -44.39 -3.95
C LYS A 13 48.59 -44.46 -3.45
N GLY A 14 48.25 -45.60 -2.86
CA GLY A 14 46.93 -45.88 -2.31
C GLY A 14 46.49 -44.87 -1.26
N LEU A 15 45.28 -44.36 -1.42
CA LEU A 15 44.54 -43.59 -0.43
C LEU A 15 43.60 -44.54 0.32
N LYS A 16 43.88 -44.76 1.60
CA LYS A 16 42.98 -45.38 2.57
C LYS A 16 41.79 -44.44 2.80
N PHE A 17 40.58 -44.91 2.53
CA PHE A 17 39.35 -44.22 2.94
C PHE A 17 39.22 -44.28 4.47
N ASN A 18 39.26 -43.13 5.12
CA ASN A 18 38.94 -43.00 6.53
C ASN A 18 37.43 -42.67 6.63
N ASN A 19 36.62 -43.67 6.95
CA ASN A 19 35.20 -43.49 7.26
C ASN A 19 35.07 -42.81 8.64
N GLN A 20 35.07 -41.48 8.67
CA GLN A 20 34.57 -40.72 9.80
C GLN A 20 33.15 -40.25 9.51
N THR A 21 32.20 -40.75 10.30
CA THR A 21 30.84 -40.23 10.38
C THR A 21 30.86 -38.73 10.72
N PRO A 22 30.14 -37.87 9.98
CA PRO A 22 30.13 -36.44 10.28
C PRO A 22 29.43 -36.17 11.61
N LYS A 23 30.09 -35.40 12.48
CA LYS A 23 29.51 -34.89 13.73
C LYS A 23 28.39 -33.89 13.40
N PRO A 24 27.28 -33.88 14.15
CA PRO A 24 26.19 -32.94 13.93
C PRO A 24 26.66 -31.51 14.19
N VAL A 25 26.42 -30.62 13.22
CA VAL A 25 26.60 -29.18 13.35
C VAL A 25 25.47 -28.65 14.23
N ILE A 26 25.80 -28.17 15.43
CA ILE A 26 24.85 -27.46 16.29
C ILE A 26 24.76 -26.03 15.74
N LEU A 27 23.64 -25.69 15.10
CA LEU A 27 23.33 -24.33 14.70
C LEU A 27 22.97 -23.50 15.94
N PRO A 28 23.42 -22.23 16.04
CA PRO A 28 22.95 -21.32 17.08
C PRO A 28 21.44 -21.06 16.93
N PRO A 29 20.71 -20.77 18.01
CA PRO A 29 19.26 -20.55 17.95
C PRO A 29 18.94 -19.38 17.02
N GLU A 30 18.04 -19.65 16.06
CA GLU A 30 17.49 -18.64 15.16
C GLU A 30 16.86 -17.51 15.95
N THR A 31 17.44 -16.31 15.85
CA THR A 31 16.71 -15.08 16.17
C THR A 31 15.90 -14.73 14.93
N THR A 32 14.73 -15.35 14.77
CA THR A 32 13.76 -14.91 13.76
C THR A 32 13.39 -13.45 14.05
N PRO A 33 13.59 -12.51 13.09
CA PRO A 33 13.02 -11.19 13.20
C PRO A 33 11.49 -11.33 13.33
N SER A 34 10.90 -10.72 14.37
CA SER A 34 9.45 -10.66 14.51
C SER A 34 8.88 -9.95 13.29
N THR A 35 8.25 -10.68 12.39
CA THR A 35 7.52 -10.05 11.29
C THR A 35 6.29 -9.33 11.87
N PRO A 36 5.92 -8.14 11.37
CA PRO A 36 4.77 -7.37 11.89
C PRO A 36 3.41 -7.95 11.45
N TYR A 37 3.40 -9.16 10.90
CA TYR A 37 2.23 -9.88 10.42
C TYR A 37 2.06 -11.11 11.31
N PRO A 38 0.96 -11.21 12.08
CA PRO A 38 0.76 -12.36 12.95
C PRO A 38 0.65 -13.64 12.12
N ASN A 39 1.33 -14.71 12.55
CA ASN A 39 0.97 -16.06 12.15
C ASN A 39 -0.46 -16.33 12.64
N PRO A 40 -1.37 -16.86 11.80
CA PRO A 40 -2.76 -17.05 12.19
C PRO A 40 -2.87 -18.27 13.11
N ILE A 41 -2.77 -18.06 14.42
CA ILE A 41 -3.40 -18.96 15.40
C ILE A 41 -4.32 -18.09 16.25
N VAL A 42 -5.53 -17.91 15.74
CA VAL A 42 -6.69 -17.62 16.58
C VAL A 42 -7.64 -18.78 16.35
N GLU A 43 -7.58 -19.77 17.24
CA GLU A 43 -8.72 -20.66 17.44
C GLU A 43 -9.90 -19.79 17.87
N ILE A 44 -10.96 -19.77 17.06
CA ILE A 44 -12.23 -19.15 17.43
C ILE A 44 -13.07 -20.26 18.08
N PRO A 45 -13.31 -20.26 19.41
CA PRO A 45 -14.16 -21.25 20.04
C PRO A 45 -15.63 -20.84 19.85
N GLY A 46 -16.47 -21.75 19.35
CA GLY A 46 -17.92 -21.67 19.56
C GLY A 46 -18.82 -21.71 18.33
N PHE A 47 -18.77 -22.78 17.54
CA PHE A 47 -19.93 -23.21 16.75
C PHE A 47 -20.61 -24.38 17.47
N LYS A 48 -21.66 -24.10 18.25
CA LYS A 48 -22.70 -25.08 18.58
C LYS A 48 -24.06 -24.46 18.32
N ASN A 49 -24.72 -24.98 17.28
CA ASN A 49 -26.11 -24.73 16.93
C ASN A 49 -27.04 -24.91 18.15
N LYS A 50 -27.98 -23.97 18.34
CA LYS A 50 -29.36 -24.26 18.74
C LYS A 50 -30.27 -23.07 18.42
N TYR A 51 -31.22 -23.32 17.53
CA TYR A 51 -32.37 -22.48 17.21
C TYR A 51 -33.31 -22.34 18.41
N ILE A 52 -33.83 -21.13 18.68
CA ILE A 52 -35.20 -20.84 19.13
C ILE A 52 -35.63 -19.45 18.61
N LEU A 53 -36.77 -19.39 17.92
CA LEU A 53 -37.47 -18.21 17.41
C LEU A 53 -38.33 -17.53 18.49
N SER A 54 -38.46 -16.19 18.46
CA SER A 54 -39.61 -15.38 18.94
C SER A 54 -39.37 -13.86 18.74
N PRO A 55 -40.40 -12.98 18.69
CA PRO A 55 -40.63 -12.12 17.52
C PRO A 55 -40.42 -10.60 17.73
N ILE A 56 -40.48 -9.94 16.58
CA ILE A 56 -40.33 -8.52 16.22
C ILE A 56 -41.29 -7.59 17.00
N VAL A 57 -40.77 -6.42 17.39
CA VAL A 57 -41.55 -5.23 17.81
C VAL A 57 -40.99 -4.01 17.07
N GLU A 58 -41.83 -3.35 16.27
CA GLU A 58 -41.56 -2.06 15.61
C GLU A 58 -41.69 -0.88 16.59
N PRO A 59 -40.95 0.22 16.38
CA PRO A 59 -41.35 1.52 16.88
C PRO A 59 -41.64 2.55 15.77
N THR A 60 -42.81 3.15 15.91
CA THR A 60 -43.41 4.28 15.20
C THR A 60 -42.65 5.60 15.31
N LEU A 61 -42.73 6.39 14.22
CA LEU A 61 -42.31 7.81 14.09
C LEU A 61 -43.33 8.78 14.73
N PRO A 62 -42.89 10.01 15.11
CA PRO A 62 -43.79 11.17 15.15
C PRO A 62 -43.40 12.30 14.17
N GLN A 63 -44.45 12.97 13.68
CA GLN A 63 -44.47 14.03 12.69
C GLN A 63 -44.36 15.46 13.28
N SER A 64 -44.02 16.36 12.35
CA SER A 64 -43.95 17.84 12.23
C SER A 64 -44.73 18.83 13.12
N GLN A 65 -44.17 20.05 13.11
CA GLN A 65 -44.52 21.39 13.64
C GLN A 65 -45.90 21.97 13.26
N PRO A 66 -46.23 23.20 13.75
CA PRO A 66 -46.33 24.32 12.81
C PRO A 66 -45.81 25.71 13.29
N GLN A 67 -45.74 26.63 12.31
CA GLN A 67 -45.13 27.97 12.19
C GLN A 67 -45.82 29.14 12.93
N SER A 68 -45.12 30.29 13.06
CA SER A 68 -45.57 31.61 12.53
C SER A 68 -44.54 32.75 12.69
N GLU A 69 -44.44 33.56 11.63
CA GLU A 69 -43.73 34.86 11.40
C GLU A 69 -44.63 36.07 11.84
N PRO A 70 -44.33 37.41 11.68
CA PRO A 70 -43.56 38.09 10.60
C PRO A 70 -42.81 39.45 10.90
N HIS A 71 -42.26 40.03 9.81
CA HIS A 71 -41.85 41.44 9.53
C HIS A 71 -40.41 41.89 9.88
N SER A 72 -39.64 42.67 9.09
CA SER A 72 -39.78 43.42 7.82
C SER A 72 -38.39 43.92 7.32
N ASP A 73 -38.18 43.96 6.01
CA ASP A 73 -37.05 44.51 5.20
C ASP A 73 -36.89 46.06 5.25
N PRO A 74 -35.93 46.75 4.54
CA PRO A 74 -34.70 46.32 3.83
C PRO A 74 -33.47 47.27 4.05
N LYS A 75 -32.26 46.92 3.57
CA LYS A 75 -31.27 47.88 3.02
C LYS A 75 -30.18 47.22 2.17
N SER A 76 -29.96 47.81 0.99
CA SER A 76 -29.11 47.38 -0.13
C SER A 76 -27.59 47.51 0.14
N PRO A 77 -26.72 46.93 -0.71
CA PRO A 77 -25.36 46.50 -0.36
C PRO A 77 -24.31 47.61 -0.46
N ILE A 78 -23.28 47.50 0.38
CA ILE A 78 -22.09 48.36 0.33
C ILE A 78 -21.12 47.76 -0.70
N GLU A 79 -20.85 48.53 -1.76
CA GLU A 79 -19.75 48.33 -2.71
C GLU A 79 -18.40 48.43 -2.01
N ILE A 80 -17.50 47.48 -2.30
CA ILE A 80 -16.09 47.52 -1.88
C ILE A 80 -15.25 47.74 -3.16
N PRO A 81 -14.28 48.69 -3.17
CA PRO A 81 -13.64 49.14 -4.41
C PRO A 81 -12.66 48.11 -4.98
N ILE A 82 -12.66 48.00 -6.31
CA ILE A 82 -11.66 47.28 -7.11
C ILE A 82 -10.43 48.20 -7.28
N PRO A 83 -9.20 47.79 -6.88
CA PRO A 83 -8.00 48.53 -7.27
C PRO A 83 -7.54 48.11 -8.68
N ASN A 84 -7.35 49.12 -9.51
CA ASN A 84 -6.85 49.06 -10.87
C ASN A 84 -5.43 48.48 -10.98
N LYS A 85 -5.15 47.87 -12.14
CA LYS A 85 -3.82 47.46 -12.60
C LYS A 85 -2.87 48.67 -12.75
N ASN A 86 -1.59 48.38 -12.54
CA ASN A 86 -0.38 49.13 -12.94
C ASN A 86 0.21 50.16 -11.96
N THR A 87 1.01 49.66 -11.01
CA THR A 87 2.33 50.25 -10.72
C THR A 87 3.30 49.12 -10.36
N ILE A 88 4.16 48.74 -11.31
CA ILE A 88 5.22 47.75 -11.13
C ILE A 88 6.47 48.51 -10.67
N THR A 89 6.86 48.34 -9.41
CA THR A 89 8.25 48.50 -8.99
C THR A 89 8.61 47.31 -8.10
N GLY A 90 9.71 46.66 -8.47
CA GLY A 90 10.09 45.31 -8.09
C GLY A 90 10.00 45.00 -6.60
N ASN A 91 9.28 43.94 -6.29
CA ASN A 91 9.70 42.95 -5.30
C ASN A 91 9.07 41.62 -5.67
N LYS A 92 9.92 40.60 -5.83
CA LYS A 92 9.52 39.21 -6.07
C LYS A 92 8.53 38.79 -4.98
N ILE A 93 7.27 38.59 -5.34
CA ILE A 93 6.34 37.80 -4.53
C ILE A 93 6.85 36.36 -4.64
N GLN A 94 7.71 35.95 -3.72
CA GLN A 94 7.87 34.54 -3.41
C GLN A 94 6.51 34.08 -2.87
N ALA A 95 5.80 33.27 -3.64
CA ALA A 95 4.68 32.52 -3.11
C ALA A 95 5.18 31.79 -1.86
N ILE A 96 4.53 32.00 -0.72
CA ILE A 96 4.77 31.22 0.50
C ILE A 96 4.33 29.80 0.15
N THR A 97 5.25 28.97 -0.36
CA THR A 97 4.98 27.57 -0.64
C THR A 97 4.87 26.87 0.70
N GLN A 98 3.64 26.52 1.08
CA GLN A 98 3.38 25.70 2.25
C GLN A 98 4.10 24.36 2.10
N ASP A 99 4.86 23.95 3.13
CA ASP A 99 5.60 22.68 3.12
C ASP A 99 4.67 21.49 2.91
N ASP A 100 5.08 20.58 2.03
CA ASP A 100 4.33 19.37 1.65
C ASP A 100 4.40 18.22 2.66
N VAL A 101 5.33 18.31 3.60
CA VAL A 101 5.41 17.47 4.81
C VAL A 101 5.88 18.33 5.98
N LEU A 102 5.25 18.16 7.14
CA LEU A 102 5.61 18.85 8.37
C LEU A 102 6.21 17.84 9.35
N PHE A 103 7.16 18.30 10.15
CA PHE A 103 7.77 17.51 11.21
C PHE A 103 7.56 18.20 12.55
N LYS A 104 7.09 17.45 13.56
CA LYS A 104 7.05 17.92 14.95
C LYS A 104 8.02 17.09 15.77
N ASP A 105 9.02 17.76 16.33
CA ASP A 105 9.97 17.16 17.27
C ASP A 105 9.50 17.48 18.70
N ILE A 106 9.09 16.45 19.44
CA ILE A 106 8.50 16.58 20.77
C ILE A 106 9.30 15.70 21.74
N GLY A 107 10.37 16.26 22.28
CA GLY A 107 11.27 15.55 23.19
C GLY A 107 11.84 14.29 22.54
N ASP A 108 11.51 13.12 23.08
CA ASP A 108 11.91 11.82 22.56
C ASP A 108 10.92 11.22 21.54
N LYS A 109 9.92 11.97 21.06
CA LYS A 109 8.99 11.57 20.00
C LYS A 109 9.13 12.43 18.74
N GLY A 110 8.86 11.82 17.59
CA GLY A 110 8.76 12.51 16.30
C GLY A 110 7.37 12.31 15.66
N ILE A 111 6.84 13.36 15.02
CA ILE A 111 5.61 13.27 14.22
C ILE A 111 5.91 13.73 12.80
N ILE A 112 5.54 12.90 11.82
CA ILE A 112 5.54 13.19 10.39
C ILE A 112 4.10 13.47 9.98
N ILE A 113 3.83 14.64 9.39
CA ILE A 113 2.49 15.01 8.91
C ILE A 113 2.55 15.25 7.41
N LEU A 114 1.92 14.38 6.63
CA LEU A 114 1.77 14.55 5.18
C LEU A 114 0.84 15.76 4.93
N ASN A 115 1.32 16.81 4.27
CA ASN A 115 0.66 18.11 4.25
C ASN A 115 0.34 18.60 2.83
N ARG A 116 -0.32 17.74 2.05
CA ARG A 116 -0.89 18.09 0.74
C ARG A 116 -2.39 17.76 0.67
N PRO A 117 -3.25 18.26 1.59
CA PRO A 117 -4.64 17.81 1.70
C PRO A 117 -5.47 18.06 0.43
N LYS A 118 -5.15 19.11 -0.35
CA LYS A 118 -5.79 19.39 -1.65
C LYS A 118 -5.51 18.32 -2.71
N ALA A 119 -4.36 17.64 -2.60
CA ALA A 119 -3.96 16.51 -3.44
C ALA A 119 -4.17 15.16 -2.73
N LEU A 120 -5.04 15.11 -1.70
CA LEU A 120 -5.28 13.92 -0.88
C LEU A 120 -4.00 13.31 -0.30
N ASN A 121 -3.05 14.18 0.07
CA ASN A 121 -1.74 13.82 0.61
C ASN A 121 -0.94 12.87 -0.30
N ALA A 122 -1.15 12.92 -1.62
CA ALA A 122 -0.38 12.13 -2.58
C ALA A 122 1.13 12.37 -2.41
N LEU A 123 1.89 11.28 -2.33
CA LEU A 123 3.31 11.26 -2.04
C LEU A 123 4.12 11.67 -3.28
N ASN A 124 4.85 12.79 -3.20
CA ASN A 124 5.75 13.23 -4.28
C ASN A 124 7.23 12.98 -3.89
N LEU A 125 8.14 13.23 -4.83
CA LEU A 125 9.58 13.09 -4.61
C LEU A 125 10.09 13.95 -3.44
N SER A 126 9.64 15.21 -3.34
CA SER A 126 10.12 16.13 -2.29
C SER A 126 9.76 15.63 -0.88
N MET A 127 8.55 15.11 -0.68
CA MET A 127 8.13 14.50 0.58
C MET A 127 9.00 13.29 0.92
N VAL A 128 9.25 12.38 -0.02
CA VAL A 128 10.11 11.21 0.21
C VAL A 128 11.53 11.65 0.61
N GLU A 129 12.09 12.63 -0.10
CA GLU A 129 13.42 13.18 0.17
C GLU A 129 13.53 13.91 1.51
N LYS A 130 12.44 14.50 2.00
CA LYS A 130 12.37 15.12 3.32
C LYS A 130 12.17 14.09 4.43
N ILE A 131 11.31 13.08 4.23
CA ILE A 131 10.96 12.08 5.25
C ILE A 131 12.14 11.15 5.53
N TYR A 132 12.80 10.61 4.49
CA TYR A 132 13.85 9.61 4.64
C TYR A 132 14.98 10.02 5.61
N PRO A 133 15.67 11.16 5.43
CA PRO A 133 16.76 11.55 6.32
C PRO A 133 16.29 11.85 7.74
N ILE A 134 15.08 12.40 7.92
CA ILE A 134 14.51 12.66 9.25
C ILE A 134 14.20 11.36 9.98
N LEU A 135 13.53 10.41 9.31
CA LEU A 135 13.25 9.09 9.90
C LEU A 135 14.54 8.37 10.26
N LYS A 136 15.56 8.42 9.39
CA LYS A 136 16.87 7.81 9.65
C LYS A 136 17.57 8.41 10.87
N LYS A 137 17.51 9.74 11.02
CA LYS A 137 18.02 10.44 12.21
C LYS A 137 17.22 10.07 13.47
N TRP A 138 15.91 9.92 13.35
CA TRP A 138 15.04 9.61 14.48
C TRP A 138 15.19 8.17 14.97
N GLU A 139 15.57 7.20 14.13
CA GLU A 139 15.87 5.83 14.59
C GLU A 139 16.88 5.77 15.75
N SER A 140 17.81 6.72 15.84
CA SER A 140 18.84 6.78 16.89
C SER A 140 18.57 7.81 17.98
N SER A 141 17.61 8.72 17.79
CA SER A 141 17.40 9.87 18.68
C SER A 141 16.00 9.96 19.28
N LYS A 142 15.04 9.18 18.78
CA LYS A 142 13.65 9.13 19.26
C LYS A 142 13.32 7.74 19.77
N ARG A 143 12.29 7.65 20.61
CA ARG A 143 11.71 6.40 21.12
C ARG A 143 10.44 6.00 20.38
N LEU A 144 9.81 6.93 19.66
CA LEU A 144 8.57 6.72 18.93
C LEU A 144 8.49 7.69 17.73
N VAL A 145 8.02 7.18 16.60
CA VAL A 145 7.63 8.00 15.45
C VAL A 145 6.16 7.75 15.11
N ILE A 146 5.40 8.83 14.95
CA ILE A 146 4.03 8.82 14.45
C ILE A 146 4.02 9.40 13.04
N ILE A 147 3.30 8.77 12.10
CA ILE A 147 2.95 9.36 10.81
C ILE A 147 1.43 9.55 10.71
N GLU A 148 1.00 10.73 10.27
CA GLU A 148 -0.40 11.08 10.03
C GLU A 148 -0.56 11.96 8.78
N GLY A 149 -1.78 12.03 8.24
CA GLY A 149 -2.12 12.93 7.13
C GLY A 149 -2.79 14.21 7.64
N ALA A 150 -2.48 15.35 7.04
CA ALA A 150 -3.20 16.60 7.29
C ALA A 150 -4.59 16.57 6.63
N GLY A 151 -5.56 17.22 7.27
CA GLY A 151 -6.96 17.24 6.84
C GLY A 151 -7.74 15.98 7.23
N GLU A 152 -8.99 15.90 6.78
CA GLU A 152 -9.93 14.85 7.23
C GLU A 152 -10.22 13.76 6.19
N LYS A 153 -9.78 13.93 4.94
CA LYS A 153 -10.18 13.08 3.81
C LYS A 153 -9.24 11.90 3.57
N ALA A 154 -7.93 12.11 3.71
CA ALA A 154 -6.92 11.14 3.30
C ALA A 154 -5.76 11.12 4.27
N PHE A 155 -5.30 9.92 4.61
CA PHE A 155 -3.96 9.76 5.13
C PHE A 155 -2.96 10.00 3.99
N CYS A 156 -3.05 9.21 2.92
CA CYS A 156 -2.29 9.34 1.68
C CYS A 156 -2.96 8.51 0.58
N ALA A 157 -3.35 9.15 -0.53
CA ALA A 157 -4.07 8.50 -1.62
C ALA A 157 -3.18 7.82 -2.69
N GLY A 158 -1.87 7.70 -2.45
CA GLY A 158 -0.90 7.07 -3.36
C GLY A 158 0.26 7.98 -3.72
N GLY A 159 1.12 7.52 -4.63
CA GLY A 159 2.17 8.34 -5.21
C GLY A 159 1.61 9.39 -6.17
N ASP A 160 2.33 10.49 -6.38
CA ASP A 160 2.02 11.54 -7.36
C ASP A 160 2.38 11.09 -8.79
N VAL A 161 1.75 9.98 -9.22
CA VAL A 161 1.98 9.33 -10.52
C VAL A 161 1.60 10.23 -11.70
N LYS A 162 0.69 11.19 -11.48
CA LYS A 162 0.35 12.22 -12.46
C LYS A 162 1.57 13.05 -12.84
N SER A 163 2.35 13.48 -11.86
CA SER A 163 3.56 14.27 -12.10
C SER A 163 4.61 13.45 -12.87
N ILE A 164 4.78 12.17 -12.50
CA ILE A 164 5.69 11.24 -13.19
C ILE A 164 5.30 11.11 -14.67
N VAL A 165 4.03 10.82 -14.95
CA VAL A 165 3.55 10.58 -16.31
C VAL A 165 3.56 11.86 -17.16
N ASN A 166 3.22 13.03 -16.59
CA ASN A 166 3.33 14.29 -17.31
C ASN A 166 4.79 14.55 -17.74
N THR A 167 5.75 14.42 -16.82
CA THR A 167 7.17 14.60 -17.16
C THR A 167 7.66 13.57 -18.17
N LEU A 168 7.26 12.29 -18.03
CA LEU A 168 7.61 11.24 -18.99
C LEU A 168 7.06 11.55 -20.39
N LYS A 169 5.82 12.06 -20.49
CA LYS A 169 5.18 12.47 -21.75
C LYS A 169 5.87 13.68 -22.38
N GLU A 170 6.26 14.66 -21.59
CA GLU A 170 6.89 15.90 -22.07
C GLU A 170 8.33 15.69 -22.52
N THR A 171 9.10 14.87 -21.79
CA THR A 171 10.57 14.83 -21.93
C THR A 171 11.13 13.52 -22.47
N GLU A 172 10.34 12.46 -22.55
CA GLU A 172 10.83 11.07 -22.79
C GLU A 172 11.79 10.55 -21.73
N ASN A 173 11.98 11.31 -20.65
CA ASN A 173 12.98 11.02 -19.65
C ASN A 173 12.34 10.33 -18.45
N LYS A 174 12.76 9.08 -18.22
CA LYS A 174 12.32 8.26 -17.08
C LYS A 174 13.06 8.54 -15.77
N ILE A 175 14.11 9.37 -15.76
CA ILE A 175 14.95 9.62 -14.57
C ILE A 175 14.13 10.09 -13.37
N LEU A 176 13.11 10.94 -13.57
CA LEU A 176 12.25 11.38 -12.47
C LEU A 176 11.51 10.19 -11.84
N GLY A 177 10.88 9.34 -12.65
CA GLY A 177 10.17 8.15 -12.19
C GLY A 177 11.11 7.15 -11.52
N GLU A 178 12.26 6.84 -12.15
CA GLU A 178 13.27 5.95 -11.58
C GLU A 178 13.78 6.46 -10.23
N THR A 179 14.03 7.77 -10.12
CA THR A 179 14.46 8.41 -8.86
C THR A 179 13.38 8.37 -7.80
N PHE A 180 12.13 8.65 -8.18
CA PHE A 180 10.98 8.59 -7.27
C PHE A 180 10.80 7.18 -6.70
N PHE A 181 10.63 6.16 -7.55
CA PHE A 181 10.42 4.79 -7.08
C PHE A 181 11.62 4.27 -6.28
N ARG A 182 12.85 4.60 -6.68
CA ARG A 182 14.05 4.21 -5.92
C ARG A 182 13.99 4.75 -4.49
N LYS A 183 13.73 6.05 -4.34
CA LYS A 183 13.70 6.70 -3.03
C LYS A 183 12.48 6.29 -2.21
N GLU A 184 11.33 6.12 -2.85
CA GLU A 184 10.11 5.64 -2.19
C GLU A 184 10.34 4.24 -1.63
N TYR A 185 10.91 3.33 -2.41
CA TYR A 185 11.14 1.95 -1.98
C TYR A 185 12.23 1.87 -0.91
N SER A 186 13.27 2.70 -0.98
CA SER A 186 14.22 2.86 0.13
C SER A 186 13.55 3.36 1.41
N LEU A 187 12.58 4.28 1.31
CA LEU A 187 11.80 4.73 2.45
C LEU A 187 10.87 3.63 2.97
N ASN A 188 10.20 2.86 2.11
CA ASN A 188 9.36 1.73 2.55
C ASN A 188 10.19 0.68 3.30
N TYR A 189 11.40 0.38 2.79
CA TYR A 189 12.34 -0.52 3.47
C TYR A 189 12.74 0.03 4.84
N LEU A 190 13.12 1.31 4.92
CA LEU A 190 13.48 1.97 6.18
C LEU A 190 12.34 1.89 7.22
N ILE A 191 11.08 2.06 6.78
CA ILE A 191 9.90 1.90 7.65
C ILE A 191 9.78 0.44 8.11
N GLY A 192 9.91 -0.53 7.19
CA GLY A 192 9.81 -1.95 7.49
C GLY A 192 10.92 -2.50 8.40
N THR A 193 12.09 -1.87 8.40
CA THR A 193 13.22 -2.23 9.28
C THR A 193 13.44 -1.24 10.42
N CYS A 194 12.46 -0.37 10.69
CA CYS A 194 12.60 0.70 11.67
C CYS A 194 12.87 0.13 13.08
N LYS A 195 13.96 0.59 13.72
CA LYS A 195 14.41 0.06 15.01
C LYS A 195 13.59 0.50 16.22
N ILE A 196 12.75 1.52 16.03
CA ILE A 196 11.89 2.10 17.06
C ILE A 196 10.43 1.92 16.67
N PRO A 197 9.49 1.93 17.64
CA PRO A 197 8.07 1.98 17.35
C PRO A 197 7.71 3.02 16.28
N TYR A 198 7.12 2.54 15.18
CA TYR A 198 6.55 3.34 14.11
C TYR A 198 5.03 3.15 14.12
N VAL A 199 4.31 4.26 14.26
CA VAL A 199 2.85 4.30 14.43
C VAL A 199 2.24 5.07 13.26
N ALA A 200 1.54 4.38 12.36
CA ALA A 200 0.81 5.00 11.27
C ALA A 200 -0.68 5.18 11.63
N ILE A 201 -1.14 6.43 11.68
CA ILE A 201 -2.56 6.75 11.85
C ILE A 201 -3.18 6.92 10.46
N ILE A 202 -3.75 5.84 9.94
CA ILE A 202 -4.26 5.76 8.56
C ILE A 202 -5.73 6.22 8.45
N ASN A 203 -6.04 7.37 9.06
CA ASN A 203 -7.37 7.98 9.07
C ASN A 203 -7.72 8.59 7.69
N GLY A 204 -8.69 7.99 6.98
CA GLY A 204 -9.08 8.41 5.63
C GLY A 204 -8.57 7.48 4.52
N ILE A 205 -8.55 7.98 3.28
CA ILE A 205 -8.03 7.25 2.12
C ILE A 205 -6.55 6.88 2.32
N THR A 206 -6.24 5.60 2.13
CA THR A 206 -4.91 4.99 2.24
C THR A 206 -4.72 4.02 1.08
N MET A 207 -4.08 4.48 -0.01
CA MET A 207 -3.91 3.69 -1.25
C MET A 207 -2.48 3.78 -1.76
N GLY A 208 -2.02 2.78 -2.51
CA GLY A 208 -0.68 2.73 -3.15
C GLY A 208 0.45 3.15 -2.22
N GLY A 209 1.22 4.19 -2.60
CA GLY A 209 2.27 4.77 -1.75
C GLY A 209 1.87 5.07 -0.30
N GLY A 210 0.59 5.40 -0.03
CA GLY A 210 0.09 5.54 1.35
C GLY A 210 0.06 4.23 2.14
N VAL A 211 -0.22 3.12 1.47
CA VAL A 211 -0.06 1.77 2.05
C VAL A 211 1.42 1.52 2.33
N GLY A 212 2.32 1.85 1.39
CA GLY A 212 3.77 1.73 1.57
C GLY A 212 4.34 2.52 2.76
N LEU A 213 3.74 3.68 3.08
CA LEU A 213 4.11 4.48 4.26
C LEU A 213 3.55 3.93 5.59
N SER A 214 2.73 2.89 5.56
CA SER A 214 2.02 2.42 6.75
C SER A 214 2.17 0.94 7.02
N VAL A 215 1.88 0.08 6.04
CA VAL A 215 1.71 -1.38 6.23
C VAL A 215 2.95 -2.07 6.82
N HIS A 216 4.14 -1.57 6.49
CA HIS A 216 5.42 -2.09 7.00
C HIS A 216 5.76 -1.62 8.41
N GLY A 217 5.09 -0.56 8.89
CA GLY A 217 5.24 -0.05 10.24
C GLY A 217 4.69 -1.02 11.29
N LYS A 218 5.28 -0.98 12.49
CA LYS A 218 4.91 -1.87 13.60
C LYS A 218 3.45 -1.71 14.03
N TYR A 219 2.92 -0.49 14.04
CA TYR A 219 1.54 -0.20 14.43
C TYR A 219 0.81 0.61 13.36
N ARG A 220 -0.40 0.19 13.01
CA ARG A 220 -1.22 0.73 11.93
C ARG A 220 -2.64 0.88 12.46
N ILE A 221 -3.08 2.12 12.66
CA ILE A 221 -4.34 2.45 13.33
C ILE A 221 -5.34 2.86 12.27
N ALA A 222 -6.29 1.98 12.00
CA ALA A 222 -7.47 2.29 11.21
C ALA A 222 -8.54 3.00 12.04
N THR A 223 -9.44 3.65 11.33
CA THR A 223 -10.63 4.33 11.86
C THR A 223 -11.82 4.00 10.96
N GLU A 224 -13.04 4.39 11.33
CA GLU A 224 -14.23 4.27 10.48
C GLU A 224 -14.12 5.01 9.13
N LYS A 225 -13.18 5.95 9.02
CA LYS A 225 -12.89 6.72 7.79
C LYS A 225 -11.84 6.06 6.91
N THR A 226 -11.11 5.07 7.42
CA THR A 226 -10.04 4.41 6.65
C THR A 226 -10.63 3.73 5.42
N LEU A 227 -10.06 4.03 4.24
CA LEU A 227 -10.40 3.38 2.99
C LEU A 227 -9.12 2.87 2.33
N PHE A 228 -8.90 1.57 2.44
CA PHE A 228 -7.75 0.86 1.88
C PHE A 228 -8.03 0.36 0.47
N ALA A 229 -7.05 0.47 -0.43
CA ALA A 229 -6.99 -0.29 -1.68
C ALA A 229 -5.55 -0.30 -2.26
N MET A 230 -5.25 -1.31 -3.09
CA MET A 230 -4.11 -1.35 -4.00
C MET A 230 -4.64 -1.32 -5.46
N PRO A 231 -5.02 -0.15 -5.99
CA PRO A 231 -5.74 -0.03 -7.27
C PRO A 231 -4.81 0.00 -8.51
N GLU A 232 -3.54 -0.37 -8.38
CA GLU A 232 -2.50 -0.13 -9.37
C GLU A 232 -2.76 -0.82 -10.72
N THR A 233 -3.42 -1.99 -10.71
CA THR A 233 -3.77 -2.71 -11.95
C THR A 233 -4.73 -1.92 -12.84
N ALA A 234 -5.54 -1.04 -12.26
CA ALA A 234 -6.46 -0.18 -13.00
C ALA A 234 -5.78 1.02 -13.68
N ILE A 235 -4.55 1.35 -13.29
CA ILE A 235 -3.73 2.42 -13.90
C ILE A 235 -2.54 1.86 -14.69
N GLY A 236 -2.51 0.57 -15.01
CA GLY A 236 -1.43 -0.03 -15.79
C GLY A 236 -0.12 -0.23 -15.02
N LEU A 237 -0.18 -0.29 -13.68
CA LEU A 237 0.93 -0.63 -12.80
C LEU A 237 0.60 -1.94 -12.05
N PHE A 238 1.33 -2.27 -10.99
CA PHE A 238 1.13 -3.45 -10.13
C PHE A 238 1.21 -2.99 -8.67
N PRO A 239 0.64 -3.73 -7.71
CA PRO A 239 0.76 -3.41 -6.28
C PRO A 239 2.23 -3.40 -5.83
N ASP A 240 2.79 -2.20 -5.77
CA ASP A 240 4.19 -1.91 -5.48
C ASP A 240 4.38 -1.53 -4.00
N VAL A 241 5.45 -0.80 -3.68
CA VAL A 241 5.80 -0.31 -2.33
C VAL A 241 5.82 -1.41 -1.25
N GLY A 242 6.24 -2.62 -1.63
CA GLY A 242 6.24 -3.83 -0.81
C GLY A 242 4.92 -4.61 -0.85
N GLY A 243 4.02 -4.30 -1.78
CA GLY A 243 2.78 -5.01 -2.04
C GLY A 243 3.01 -6.50 -2.28
N THR A 244 4.05 -6.83 -3.03
CA THR A 244 4.44 -8.22 -3.30
C THR A 244 4.97 -8.94 -2.05
N TYR A 245 5.31 -8.21 -0.98
CA TYR A 245 5.68 -8.77 0.31
C TYR A 245 4.46 -9.00 1.21
N PHE A 246 3.64 -7.98 1.45
CA PHE A 246 2.58 -8.09 2.47
C PHE A 246 1.31 -8.78 1.97
N LEU A 247 0.91 -8.57 0.71
CA LEU A 247 -0.30 -9.18 0.14
C LEU A 247 -0.28 -10.72 0.24
N PRO A 248 0.77 -11.45 -0.20
CA PRO A 248 0.77 -12.91 -0.09
C PRO A 248 0.81 -13.44 1.35
N ARG A 249 1.02 -12.56 2.34
CA ARG A 249 1.02 -12.89 3.77
C ARG A 249 -0.34 -12.64 4.44
N LEU A 250 -1.32 -12.10 3.72
CA LEU A 250 -2.71 -12.04 4.18
C LEU A 250 -3.36 -13.43 4.16
N LYS A 251 -4.47 -13.60 4.88
CA LYS A 251 -5.14 -14.88 5.04
C LYS A 251 -5.58 -15.49 3.68
N GLY A 252 -5.11 -16.70 3.40
CA GLY A 252 -5.52 -17.45 2.20
C GLY A 252 -5.11 -16.75 0.91
N LYS A 253 -6.07 -16.51 0.01
CA LYS A 253 -5.85 -15.78 -1.25
C LYS A 253 -6.36 -14.33 -1.23
N LEU A 254 -6.66 -13.80 -0.03
CA LEU A 254 -7.17 -12.43 0.12
C LEU A 254 -6.23 -11.39 -0.52
N GLY A 255 -4.92 -11.49 -0.29
CA GLY A 255 -4.00 -10.51 -0.87
C GLY A 255 -3.89 -10.56 -2.38
N LEU A 256 -3.97 -11.75 -2.99
CA LEU A 256 -4.01 -11.85 -4.45
C LEU A 256 -5.32 -11.28 -5.01
N TYR A 257 -6.45 -11.53 -4.34
CA TYR A 257 -7.73 -10.91 -4.68
C TYR A 257 -7.65 -9.39 -4.63
N LEU A 258 -7.18 -8.82 -3.51
CA LEU A 258 -7.06 -7.37 -3.34
C LEU A 258 -6.09 -6.76 -4.35
N GLY A 259 -4.94 -7.39 -4.59
CA GLY A 259 -3.93 -6.90 -5.53
C GLY A 259 -4.38 -6.91 -7.00
N LEU A 260 -5.11 -7.94 -7.43
CA LEU A 260 -5.59 -8.02 -8.81
C LEU A 260 -6.78 -7.10 -9.06
N THR A 261 -7.72 -7.04 -8.11
CA THR A 261 -9.00 -6.36 -8.31
C THR A 261 -8.98 -4.89 -7.90
N GLY A 262 -8.07 -4.50 -7.00
CA GLY A 262 -8.09 -3.19 -6.37
C GLY A 262 -9.33 -2.95 -5.49
N ASP A 263 -9.97 -4.02 -4.99
CA ASP A 263 -11.17 -3.88 -4.16
C ASP A 263 -10.87 -3.13 -2.86
N ARG A 264 -11.90 -2.46 -2.36
CA ARG A 264 -11.77 -1.51 -1.26
C ARG A 264 -12.19 -2.16 0.05
N LEU A 265 -11.34 -2.01 1.06
CA LEU A 265 -11.69 -2.31 2.45
C LEU A 265 -11.92 -1.01 3.20
N LYS A 266 -12.98 -0.94 3.98
CA LYS A 266 -13.35 0.27 4.72
C LYS A 266 -13.40 -0.02 6.21
N GLY A 267 -12.94 0.92 7.01
CA GLY A 267 -13.14 0.87 8.44
C GLY A 267 -12.54 -0.38 9.08
N ILE A 268 -13.38 -1.09 9.83
CA ILE A 268 -12.99 -2.28 10.60
C ILE A 268 -12.50 -3.42 9.70
N ASP A 269 -12.95 -3.49 8.44
CA ASP A 269 -12.51 -4.50 7.49
C ASP A 269 -10.99 -4.45 7.25
N VAL A 270 -10.37 -3.28 7.41
CA VAL A 270 -8.92 -3.12 7.27
C VAL A 270 -8.17 -3.81 8.42
N LEU A 271 -8.74 -3.82 9.63
CA LEU A 271 -8.25 -4.59 10.76
C LEU A 271 -8.51 -6.09 10.55
N LEU A 272 -9.73 -6.46 10.18
CA LEU A 272 -10.14 -7.85 10.01
C LEU A 272 -9.40 -8.57 8.87
N ALA A 273 -8.98 -7.82 7.84
CA ALA A 273 -8.12 -8.32 6.78
C ALA A 273 -6.65 -8.51 7.21
N GLY A 274 -6.23 -7.94 8.35
CA GLY A 274 -4.85 -7.98 8.86
C GLY A 274 -3.94 -6.86 8.34
N ILE A 275 -4.48 -5.83 7.67
CA ILE A 275 -3.72 -4.69 7.14
C ILE A 275 -3.45 -3.66 8.24
N ALA A 276 -4.47 -3.33 9.03
CA ALA A 276 -4.31 -2.55 10.26
C ALA A 276 -3.97 -3.47 11.45
N THR A 277 -3.25 -2.97 12.46
CA THR A 277 -3.10 -3.69 13.75
C THR A 277 -4.17 -3.34 14.75
N HIS A 278 -4.68 -2.12 14.70
CA HIS A 278 -5.68 -1.63 15.64
C HIS A 278 -6.75 -0.84 14.89
N PHE A 279 -7.93 -0.76 15.51
CA PHE A 279 -9.00 0.11 15.08
C PHE A 279 -9.41 1.02 16.23
N VAL A 280 -9.44 2.33 15.98
CA VAL A 280 -9.81 3.37 16.94
C VAL A 280 -10.74 4.36 16.25
N THR A 281 -11.87 4.72 16.88
CA THR A 281 -12.79 5.72 16.29
C THR A 281 -12.09 7.06 16.12
N SER A 282 -12.33 7.77 15.01
CA SER A 282 -11.57 9.00 14.69
C SER A 282 -11.69 10.09 15.75
N GLU A 283 -12.81 10.12 16.48
CA GLU A 283 -13.06 11.00 17.64
C GLU A 283 -12.03 10.82 18.78
N LYS A 284 -11.47 9.61 18.95
CA LYS A 284 -10.53 9.28 20.01
C LYS A 284 -9.07 9.52 19.62
N LEU A 285 -8.78 9.78 18.34
CA LEU A 285 -7.41 9.98 17.87
C LEU A 285 -6.66 11.13 18.56
N PRO A 286 -7.27 12.29 18.89
CA PRO A 286 -6.57 13.33 19.63
C PRO A 286 -6.06 12.85 21.00
N ASN A 287 -6.90 12.12 21.74
CA ASN A 287 -6.56 11.57 23.04
C ASN A 287 -5.52 10.44 22.93
N LEU A 288 -5.68 9.54 21.97
CA LEU A 288 -4.69 8.50 21.68
C LEU A 288 -3.32 9.11 21.38
N LYS A 289 -3.28 10.13 20.51
CA LYS A 289 -2.02 10.81 20.17
C LYS A 289 -1.41 11.49 21.38
N GLN A 290 -2.22 12.14 22.22
CA GLN A 290 -1.72 12.73 23.46
C GLN A 290 -1.11 11.67 24.39
N ASP A 291 -1.80 10.55 24.62
CA ASP A 291 -1.29 9.46 25.46
C ASP A 291 0.02 8.88 24.90
N LEU A 292 0.11 8.69 23.58
CA LEU A 292 1.35 8.25 22.90
C LEU A 292 2.50 9.26 23.03
N LEU A 293 2.21 10.56 23.10
CA LEU A 293 3.24 11.59 23.28
C LEU A 293 3.67 11.73 24.75
N MET A 294 2.83 11.33 25.70
CA MET A 294 3.15 11.37 27.13
C MET A 294 3.81 10.08 27.64
N THR A 295 3.70 8.97 26.90
CA THR A 295 4.19 7.67 27.33
C THR A 295 5.70 7.49 27.25
N GLU A 296 6.19 6.53 28.02
CA GLU A 296 7.45 5.84 27.79
C GLU A 296 7.28 4.70 26.76
N GLN A 297 8.38 4.33 26.08
CA GLN A 297 8.37 3.46 24.88
C GLN A 297 7.77 2.06 25.07
N SER A 298 7.88 1.47 26.25
CA SER A 298 7.39 0.11 26.52
C SER A 298 5.87 -0.03 26.41
N ASN A 299 5.12 1.08 26.48
CA ASN A 299 3.67 1.02 26.69
C ASN A 299 2.86 1.32 25.41
N VAL A 300 3.49 1.40 24.22
CA VAL A 300 2.77 1.74 22.98
C VAL A 300 1.63 0.76 22.69
N ALA A 301 1.88 -0.55 22.79
CA ALA A 301 0.85 -1.56 22.56
C ALA A 301 -0.28 -1.50 23.61
N GLU A 302 0.05 -1.27 24.88
CA GLU A 302 -0.93 -1.13 25.96
C GLU A 302 -1.84 0.08 25.75
N ILE A 303 -1.26 1.21 25.34
CA ILE A 303 -2.02 2.41 25.00
C ILE A 303 -2.93 2.12 23.81
N LEU A 304 -2.43 1.54 22.73
CA LEU A 304 -3.27 1.23 21.57
C LEU A 304 -4.43 0.28 21.93
N ASN A 305 -4.16 -0.74 22.75
CA ASN A 305 -5.19 -1.67 23.24
C ASN A 305 -6.24 -0.99 24.13
N LYS A 306 -5.88 0.02 24.93
CA LYS A 306 -6.82 0.83 25.73
C LYS A 306 -7.83 1.58 24.84
N TYR A 307 -7.39 2.03 23.65
CA TYR A 307 -8.24 2.79 22.73
C TYR A 307 -9.01 1.93 21.74
N GLN A 308 -8.58 0.69 21.52
CA GLN A 308 -9.29 -0.27 20.69
C GLN A 308 -10.64 -0.64 21.35
N SER A 309 -11.74 -0.61 20.59
CA SER A 309 -13.01 -1.12 21.14
C SER A 309 -12.87 -2.61 21.44
N ALA A 310 -13.34 -3.02 22.62
CA ALA A 310 -13.36 -4.41 23.04
C ALA A 310 -14.42 -5.25 22.30
N THR A 311 -15.39 -4.59 21.66
CA THR A 311 -16.49 -5.25 20.94
C THR A 311 -16.72 -4.60 19.59
N TRP A 312 -16.83 -5.46 18.58
CA TRP A 312 -17.23 -5.10 17.22
C TRP A 312 -18.33 -6.08 16.83
N ASN A 313 -19.49 -5.55 16.45
CA ASN A 313 -20.61 -6.38 15.97
C ASN A 313 -20.59 -6.52 14.43
N GLU A 314 -19.56 -5.99 13.77
CA GLU A 314 -19.41 -6.02 12.32
C GLU A 314 -18.65 -7.28 11.89
N GLU A 315 -19.26 -8.08 11.03
CA GLU A 315 -18.57 -9.17 10.34
C GLU A 315 -17.70 -8.60 9.21
N PHE A 316 -16.57 -9.26 8.96
CA PHE A 316 -15.71 -8.92 7.83
C PHE A 316 -16.49 -8.98 6.52
N CYS A 317 -16.50 -7.90 5.74
CA CYS A 317 -17.36 -7.77 4.56
C CYS A 317 -17.11 -8.82 3.47
N LEU A 318 -15.89 -9.38 3.41
CA LEU A 318 -15.53 -10.45 2.48
C LEU A 318 -15.68 -11.85 3.07
N ALA A 319 -16.06 -12.01 4.35
CA ALA A 319 -16.25 -13.32 4.97
C ALA A 319 -17.17 -14.26 4.17
N PRO A 320 -18.33 -13.82 3.63
CA PRO A 320 -19.20 -14.67 2.81
C PRO A 320 -18.53 -15.18 1.52
N TYR A 321 -17.49 -14.49 1.05
CA TYR A 321 -16.81 -14.78 -0.22
C TYR A 321 -15.44 -15.43 -0.03
N MET A 322 -14.93 -15.53 1.20
CA MET A 322 -13.57 -16.03 1.46
C MET A 322 -13.32 -17.44 0.91
N ASN A 323 -14.32 -18.34 0.96
CA ASN A 323 -14.20 -19.66 0.35
C ASN A 323 -14.03 -19.56 -1.18
N LYS A 324 -14.84 -18.72 -1.84
CA LYS A 324 -14.74 -18.48 -3.28
C LYS A 324 -13.42 -17.79 -3.66
N ILE A 325 -12.99 -16.79 -2.88
CA ILE A 325 -11.69 -16.13 -3.05
C ILE A 325 -10.58 -17.17 -2.99
N ASN A 326 -10.56 -18.00 -1.95
CA ASN A 326 -9.53 -19.04 -1.79
C ASN A 326 -9.56 -20.06 -2.94
N THR A 327 -10.73 -20.48 -3.40
CA THR A 327 -10.84 -21.43 -4.50
C THR A 327 -10.41 -20.82 -5.83
N TYR A 328 -11.02 -19.70 -6.24
CA TYR A 328 -10.81 -19.14 -7.58
C TYR A 328 -9.44 -18.50 -7.72
N PHE A 329 -8.95 -17.78 -6.72
CA PHE A 329 -7.63 -17.13 -6.75
C PHE A 329 -6.49 -18.11 -6.37
N SER A 330 -6.76 -19.41 -6.31
CA SER A 330 -5.71 -20.45 -6.27
C SER A 330 -5.36 -21.02 -7.64
N SER A 331 -6.07 -20.61 -8.69
CA SER A 331 -5.77 -20.97 -10.08
C SER A 331 -4.34 -20.59 -10.49
N LEU A 332 -3.86 -21.25 -11.56
CA LEU A 332 -2.49 -21.10 -12.05
C LEU A 332 -2.31 -19.86 -12.93
N SER A 333 -3.40 -19.33 -13.51
CA SER A 333 -3.39 -18.16 -14.39
C SER A 333 -4.55 -17.20 -14.12
N VAL A 334 -4.44 -15.98 -14.64
CA VAL A 334 -5.51 -14.97 -14.55
C VAL A 334 -6.72 -15.40 -15.37
N GLU A 335 -6.49 -16.07 -16.50
CA GLU A 335 -7.50 -16.63 -17.39
C GLU A 335 -8.38 -17.65 -16.64
N GLU A 336 -7.77 -18.58 -15.91
CA GLU A 336 -8.49 -19.56 -15.10
C GLU A 336 -9.32 -18.91 -13.98
N ILE A 337 -8.81 -17.84 -13.36
CA ILE A 337 -9.57 -17.04 -12.38
C ILE A 337 -10.82 -16.47 -13.05
N ILE A 338 -10.65 -15.84 -14.22
CA ILE A 338 -11.75 -15.24 -14.99
C ILE A 338 -12.77 -16.29 -15.41
N GLU A 339 -12.34 -17.46 -15.88
CA GLU A 339 -13.23 -18.56 -16.22
C GLU A 339 -14.03 -19.05 -15.01
N SER A 340 -13.38 -19.20 -13.86
CA SER A 340 -14.04 -19.62 -12.62
C SER A 340 -15.10 -18.62 -12.19
N LEU A 341 -14.82 -17.31 -12.28
CA LEU A 341 -15.78 -16.24 -11.99
C LEU A 341 -16.95 -16.21 -12.99
N LYS A 342 -16.68 -16.43 -14.29
CA LYS A 342 -17.72 -16.56 -15.32
C LYS A 342 -18.66 -17.74 -15.03
N LYS A 343 -18.12 -18.88 -14.58
CA LYS A 343 -18.88 -20.09 -14.22
C LYS A 343 -19.73 -19.90 -12.96
N ASP A 344 -19.22 -19.21 -11.94
CA ASP A 344 -19.98 -18.93 -10.70
C ASP A 344 -21.21 -18.05 -10.97
N ASN A 345 -21.05 -17.00 -11.79
CA ASN A 345 -22.14 -16.10 -12.21
C ASN A 345 -22.96 -15.47 -11.06
N SER A 346 -22.48 -15.54 -9.82
CA SER A 346 -23.03 -14.82 -8.67
C SER A 346 -22.82 -13.31 -8.81
N GLU A 347 -23.59 -12.48 -8.11
CA GLU A 347 -23.43 -11.02 -8.19
C GLU A 347 -22.04 -10.55 -7.74
N TRP A 348 -21.47 -11.20 -6.73
CA TRP A 348 -20.08 -10.97 -6.32
C TRP A 348 -19.08 -11.34 -7.42
N ALA A 349 -19.27 -12.49 -8.08
CA ALA A 349 -18.38 -12.92 -9.16
C ALA A 349 -18.48 -12.00 -10.39
N LYS A 350 -19.69 -11.56 -10.76
CA LYS A 350 -19.90 -10.57 -11.83
C LYS A 350 -19.22 -9.23 -11.52
N LYS A 351 -19.35 -8.73 -10.28
CA LYS A 351 -18.67 -7.50 -9.84
C LYS A 351 -17.15 -7.66 -9.93
N THR A 352 -16.62 -8.77 -9.42
CA THR A 352 -15.18 -9.08 -9.43
C THR A 352 -14.66 -9.20 -10.87
N LEU A 353 -15.37 -9.93 -11.72
CA LEU A 353 -15.05 -10.08 -13.13
C LEU A 353 -15.00 -8.72 -13.85
N LYS A 354 -15.97 -7.83 -13.58
CA LYS A 354 -15.98 -6.47 -14.14
C LYS A 354 -14.77 -5.65 -13.71
N MET A 355 -14.25 -5.85 -12.50
CA MET A 355 -13.04 -5.17 -12.03
C MET A 355 -11.81 -5.68 -12.78
N LEU A 356 -11.66 -7.00 -12.90
CA LEU A 356 -10.55 -7.62 -13.64
C LEU A 356 -10.56 -7.23 -15.12
N LEU A 357 -11.70 -7.31 -15.81
CA LEU A 357 -11.81 -6.99 -17.23
C LEU A 357 -11.58 -5.51 -17.57
N LYS A 358 -11.58 -4.62 -16.57
CA LYS A 358 -11.26 -3.20 -16.76
C LYS A 358 -9.78 -2.88 -16.54
N ALA A 359 -9.06 -3.73 -15.82
CA ALA A 359 -7.64 -3.53 -15.52
C ALA A 359 -6.77 -3.83 -16.75
N SER A 360 -5.51 -3.39 -16.71
CA SER A 360 -4.54 -3.74 -17.75
C SER A 360 -4.28 -5.26 -17.73
N PRO A 361 -4.37 -5.96 -18.89
CA PRO A 361 -4.02 -7.37 -18.99
C PRO A 361 -2.58 -7.66 -18.56
N THR A 362 -1.65 -6.78 -18.96
CA THR A 362 -0.24 -6.85 -18.54
C THR A 362 -0.11 -6.76 -17.03
N SER A 363 -0.75 -5.75 -16.43
CA SER A 363 -0.74 -5.53 -14.98
C SER A 363 -1.30 -6.71 -14.20
N LEU A 364 -2.37 -7.34 -14.66
CA LEU A 364 -2.95 -8.50 -14.00
C LEU A 364 -1.96 -9.66 -13.95
N LYS A 365 -1.34 -10.01 -15.08
CA LYS A 365 -0.38 -11.13 -15.14
C LYS A 365 0.89 -10.84 -14.34
N VAL A 366 1.44 -9.62 -14.49
CA VAL A 366 2.61 -9.17 -13.72
C VAL A 366 2.30 -9.21 -12.21
N THR A 367 1.14 -8.72 -11.80
CA THR A 367 0.72 -8.70 -10.38
C THR A 367 0.61 -10.11 -9.81
N MET A 368 -0.06 -11.02 -10.52
CA MET A 368 -0.21 -12.40 -10.07
C MET A 368 1.15 -13.08 -9.89
N PHE A 369 2.02 -12.95 -10.89
CA PHE A 369 3.36 -13.53 -10.86
C PHE A 369 4.23 -12.91 -9.75
N ALA A 370 4.20 -11.58 -9.60
CA ALA A 370 4.98 -10.86 -8.60
C ALA A 370 4.54 -11.21 -7.16
N ILE A 371 3.24 -11.27 -6.89
CA ILE A 371 2.71 -11.68 -5.58
C ILE A 371 3.07 -13.13 -5.26
N GLN A 372 2.95 -14.03 -6.23
CA GLN A 372 3.36 -15.44 -6.05
C GLN A 372 4.84 -15.54 -5.73
N LYS A 373 5.70 -14.84 -6.47
CA LYS A 373 7.16 -14.83 -6.24
C LYS A 373 7.53 -14.17 -4.90
N GLY A 374 6.89 -13.06 -4.54
CA GLY A 374 7.16 -12.33 -3.29
C GLY A 374 6.74 -13.09 -2.01
N SER A 375 5.91 -14.13 -2.14
CA SER A 375 5.53 -15.00 -1.02
C SER A 375 6.72 -15.68 -0.33
N THR A 376 7.82 -15.92 -1.07
CA THR A 376 9.04 -16.59 -0.57
C THR A 376 10.21 -15.63 -0.34
N LEU A 377 10.06 -14.35 -0.68
CA LEU A 377 11.11 -13.34 -0.58
C LEU A 377 11.00 -12.53 0.72
N ASN A 378 12.12 -11.94 1.16
CA ASN A 378 12.12 -10.90 2.18
C ASN A 378 11.69 -9.54 1.58
N LEU A 379 11.45 -8.53 2.42
CA LEU A 379 10.99 -7.22 1.99
C LEU A 379 11.97 -6.53 1.03
N ALA A 380 13.28 -6.61 1.29
CA ALA A 380 14.29 -6.00 0.43
C ALA A 380 14.28 -6.61 -0.98
N ASP A 381 14.18 -7.92 -1.09
CA ASP A 381 14.15 -8.62 -2.38
C ASP A 381 12.83 -8.40 -3.12
N CYS A 382 11.71 -8.25 -2.40
CA CYS A 382 10.45 -7.81 -2.98
C CYS A 382 10.58 -6.41 -3.58
N LEU A 383 11.08 -5.43 -2.82
CA LEU A 383 11.26 -4.05 -3.29
C LEU A 383 12.25 -3.96 -4.46
N LYS A 384 13.31 -4.77 -4.48
CA LYS A 384 14.23 -4.89 -5.62
C LYS A 384 13.52 -5.41 -6.87
N MET A 385 12.69 -6.43 -6.72
CA MET A 385 11.88 -6.97 -7.82
C MET A 385 10.88 -5.93 -8.33
N GLU A 386 10.15 -5.28 -7.43
CA GLU A 386 9.21 -4.21 -7.76
C GLU A 386 9.90 -3.04 -8.44
N TYR A 387 11.14 -2.70 -8.06
CA TYR A 387 11.90 -1.62 -8.71
C TYR A 387 12.18 -1.90 -10.18
N ARG A 388 12.51 -3.15 -10.53
CA ARG A 388 12.68 -3.56 -11.93
C ARG A 388 11.38 -3.38 -12.72
N LEU A 389 10.27 -3.84 -12.16
CA LEU A 389 8.95 -3.73 -12.76
C LEU A 389 8.53 -2.27 -12.94
N ALA A 390 8.75 -1.42 -11.94
CA ALA A 390 8.46 0.01 -12.02
C ALA A 390 9.31 0.69 -13.11
N CYS A 391 10.59 0.33 -13.21
CA CYS A 391 11.46 0.83 -14.29
C CYS A 391 10.99 0.37 -15.67
N ALA A 392 10.52 -0.87 -15.81
CA ALA A 392 9.95 -1.39 -17.06
C ALA A 392 8.65 -0.69 -17.45
N ALA A 393 7.84 -0.29 -16.47
CA ALA A 393 6.60 0.46 -16.69
C ALA A 393 6.82 1.93 -17.11
N LEU A 394 8.01 2.50 -16.92
CA LEU A 394 8.35 3.88 -17.29
C LEU A 394 8.69 4.03 -18.77
N SER A 395 7.68 3.82 -19.62
CA SER A 395 7.71 4.10 -21.05
C SER A 395 6.50 4.96 -21.45
N LYS A 396 6.64 5.82 -22.47
CA LYS A 396 5.54 6.62 -23.00
C LYS A 396 4.38 5.76 -23.54
N THR A 397 4.70 4.57 -24.03
CA THR A 397 3.74 3.64 -24.66
C THR A 397 3.28 2.54 -23.71
N SER A 398 3.60 2.63 -22.42
CA SER A 398 3.18 1.61 -21.44
C SER A 398 1.73 1.81 -21.01
N ASP A 399 1.12 0.72 -20.53
CA ASP A 399 -0.17 0.76 -19.86
C ASP A 399 -0.15 1.73 -18.66
N PHE A 400 0.97 1.89 -17.95
CA PHE A 400 1.07 2.85 -16.85
C PHE A 400 0.80 4.29 -17.30
N CYS A 401 1.43 4.70 -18.42
CA CYS A 401 1.25 6.02 -19.00
C CYS A 401 -0.21 6.24 -19.45
N GLU A 402 -0.82 5.22 -20.05
CA GLU A 402 -2.20 5.27 -20.54
C GLU A 402 -3.24 5.23 -19.40
N GLY A 403 -3.04 4.38 -18.40
CA GLY A 403 -3.93 4.26 -17.26
C GLY A 403 -3.97 5.53 -16.44
N VAL A 404 -2.82 6.14 -16.17
CA VAL A 404 -2.74 7.46 -15.51
C VAL A 404 -3.39 8.54 -16.35
N ARG A 405 -3.21 8.51 -17.69
CA ARG A 405 -3.93 9.43 -18.58
C ARG A 405 -5.44 9.31 -18.39
N ALA A 406 -5.98 8.11 -18.60
CA ALA A 406 -7.41 7.84 -18.61
C ALA A 406 -8.08 8.12 -17.27
N LEU A 407 -7.43 7.79 -16.15
CA LEU A 407 -8.06 7.85 -14.82
C LEU A 407 -7.75 9.16 -14.06
N LEU A 408 -6.57 9.76 -14.25
CA LEU A 408 -6.09 10.86 -13.38
C LEU A 408 -5.87 12.19 -14.11
N ILE A 409 -5.51 12.15 -15.40
CA ILE A 409 -5.27 13.35 -16.21
C ILE A 409 -6.55 13.76 -16.94
N ASP A 410 -6.99 12.94 -17.89
CA ASP A 410 -8.14 13.22 -18.76
C ASP A 410 -9.46 12.81 -18.08
N LYS A 411 -9.40 11.81 -17.18
CA LYS A 411 -10.53 11.31 -16.39
C LYS A 411 -11.69 10.79 -17.25
N ASP A 412 -11.40 10.27 -18.43
CA ASP A 412 -12.39 9.64 -19.33
C ASP A 412 -12.81 8.23 -18.89
N GLN A 413 -12.03 7.60 -17.99
CA GLN A 413 -12.20 6.22 -17.52
C GLN A 413 -12.18 5.17 -18.66
N LYS A 414 -11.48 5.47 -19.76
CA LYS A 414 -11.39 4.63 -20.97
C LYS A 414 -9.93 4.42 -21.38
N PRO A 415 -9.14 3.69 -20.58
CA PRO A 415 -7.80 3.33 -20.97
C PRO A 415 -7.78 2.40 -22.19
N ILE A 416 -6.83 2.62 -23.09
CA ILE A 416 -6.57 1.78 -24.26
C ILE A 416 -5.33 0.94 -24.00
N TRP A 417 -5.52 -0.22 -23.38
CA TRP A 417 -4.42 -1.12 -23.02
C TRP A 417 -3.70 -1.70 -24.24
N ASN A 418 -2.39 -1.89 -24.10
CA ASN A 418 -1.55 -2.53 -25.09
C ASN A 418 -0.49 -3.42 -24.41
N PRO A 419 -0.62 -4.76 -24.48
CA PRO A 419 -1.67 -5.52 -25.19
C PRO A 419 -3.08 -5.37 -24.62
N ASN A 420 -4.12 -5.59 -25.44
CA ASN A 420 -5.51 -5.29 -25.06
C ASN A 420 -6.28 -6.49 -24.48
N SER A 421 -5.67 -7.69 -24.52
CA SER A 421 -6.25 -8.94 -24.07
C SER A 421 -5.22 -9.77 -23.29
N LEU A 422 -5.69 -10.72 -22.47
CA LEU A 422 -4.79 -11.56 -21.65
C LEU A 422 -3.99 -12.53 -22.52
N GLU A 423 -4.60 -13.01 -23.59
CA GLU A 423 -4.05 -13.98 -24.53
C GLU A 423 -2.81 -13.44 -25.25
N GLU A 424 -2.75 -12.14 -25.51
CA GLU A 424 -1.60 -11.46 -26.12
C GLU A 424 -0.43 -11.27 -25.14
N VAL A 425 -0.70 -11.29 -23.82
CA VAL A 425 0.33 -11.15 -22.79
C VAL A 425 0.96 -12.52 -22.50
N THR A 426 1.97 -12.88 -23.30
CA THR A 426 2.68 -14.16 -23.15
C THR A 426 3.53 -14.24 -21.87
N ASP A 427 3.82 -15.46 -21.40
CA ASP A 427 4.74 -15.66 -20.27
C ASP A 427 6.14 -15.09 -20.56
N THR A 428 6.59 -15.15 -21.80
CA THR A 428 7.86 -14.50 -22.22
C THR A 428 7.79 -13.00 -22.01
N TYR A 429 6.69 -12.35 -22.41
CA TYR A 429 6.49 -10.92 -22.21
C TYR A 429 6.44 -10.53 -20.72
N VAL A 430 5.75 -11.33 -19.89
CA VAL A 430 5.72 -11.14 -18.44
C VAL A 430 7.12 -11.26 -17.85
N ASN A 431 7.84 -12.34 -18.17
CA ASN A 431 9.19 -12.59 -17.66
C ASN A 431 10.19 -11.48 -18.03
N GLN A 432 10.06 -10.89 -19.23
CA GLN A 432 10.89 -9.75 -19.66
C GLN A 432 10.76 -8.54 -18.72
N GLN A 433 9.60 -8.31 -18.11
CA GLN A 433 9.41 -7.19 -17.18
C GLN A 433 10.27 -7.35 -15.91
N PHE A 434 10.62 -8.59 -15.54
CA PHE A 434 11.42 -8.90 -14.35
C PHE A 434 12.93 -8.93 -14.61
N THR A 435 13.36 -8.59 -15.83
CA THR A 435 14.78 -8.61 -16.23
C THR A 435 15.60 -7.75 -15.26
N LYS A 436 16.75 -8.28 -14.84
CA LYS A 436 17.69 -7.55 -13.99
C LYS A 436 18.17 -6.29 -14.71
N LEU A 437 18.28 -5.21 -13.95
CA LEU A 437 18.97 -4.02 -14.39
C LEU A 437 20.49 -4.25 -14.31
N LEU A 438 21.25 -3.36 -14.93
CA LEU A 438 22.69 -3.29 -14.68
C LEU A 438 22.94 -3.06 -13.18
N GLU A 439 24.03 -3.61 -12.65
CA GLU A 439 24.28 -3.66 -11.20
C GLU A 439 24.24 -2.27 -10.54
N GLU A 440 24.78 -1.26 -11.21
CA GLU A 440 24.78 0.14 -10.77
C GLU A 440 23.38 0.79 -10.80
N LYS A 441 22.43 0.20 -11.52
CA LYS A 441 21.04 0.65 -11.61
C LYS A 441 20.09 -0.16 -10.74
N GLU A 442 20.50 -1.29 -10.18
CA GLU A 442 19.68 -2.07 -9.26
C GLU A 442 19.36 -1.28 -7.98
N LEU A 443 18.26 -1.63 -7.31
CA LEU A 443 17.92 -1.05 -6.01
C LEU A 443 18.83 -1.64 -4.93
N GLN A 444 19.49 -0.77 -4.16
CA GLN A 444 20.36 -1.15 -3.06
C GLN A 444 19.69 -0.73 -1.74
N LEU A 445 19.48 -1.68 -0.82
CA LEU A 445 18.72 -1.53 0.43
C LEU A 445 19.49 -2.09 1.62
#